data_AF-A0A4R3Q720-F1
#
_entry.id   AF-A0A4R3Q720-F1
#
_cell.length_a   1.000
_cell.length_b   1.000
_cell.length_c   1.000
_cell.angle_alpha   90.00
_cell.angle_beta   90.00
_cell.angle_gamma   90.00
#
_symmetry.space_group_name_H-M   'P 1'
#
loop_
_entity.id
_entity.type
_entity.pdbx_description
1 polymer ?
#
loop_
_entity_poly.entity_id
_entity_poly.type
_entity_poly.pdbx_seq_one_letter_code
_entity_poly.pdbx_strand_id
1 'polypeptide(L)'
;MYLIDTNVLSEFRKLLTGKADSVFAEWFSTVSSERLYVSVVTLFEIENGILRLERRDAHQASILRHWFVQARAQMQGRVIDID
;
A
#
# COMPACT_ATOMS: atom_id res chain seq x y z
N MET A 1 -0.31 -11.12 -13.59
CA MET A 1 0.58 -10.35 -12.71
C MET A 1 0.05 -8.92 -12.69
N TYR A 2 -0.05 -8.31 -11.52
CA TYR A 2 -0.55 -6.93 -11.35
C TYR A 2 0.52 -6.12 -10.63
N LEU A 3 0.93 -5.01 -11.25
CA LEU A 3 1.75 -3.99 -10.60
C LEU A 3 0.82 -2.97 -9.97
N ILE A 4 0.99 -2.77 -8.66
CA ILE A 4 0.07 -2.01 -7.84
C ILE A 4 0.64 -0.62 -7.59
N ASP A 5 -0.20 0.40 -7.80
CA ASP A 5 0.11 1.80 -7.54
C ASP A 5 -0.28 2.23 -6.10
N THR A 6 -0.02 3.50 -5.81
CA THR A 6 -0.29 4.12 -4.50
C THR A 6 -1.79 4.13 -4.17
N ASN A 7 -2.66 4.29 -5.16
CA ASN A 7 -4.10 4.36 -4.97
C ASN A 7 -4.68 3.01 -4.54
N VAL A 8 -4.26 1.93 -5.18
CA VAL A 8 -4.68 0.58 -4.83
C VAL A 8 -4.17 0.20 -3.44
N LEU A 9 -2.94 0.58 -3.07
CA LEU A 9 -2.42 0.44 -1.71
C LEU A 9 -3.25 1.20 -0.66
N SER A 10 -3.85 2.34 -1.03
CA SER A 10 -4.76 3.06 -0.14
C SER A 10 -6.07 2.29 0.08
N GLU A 11 -6.61 1.63 -0.95
CA GLU A 11 -7.80 0.78 -0.85
C GLU A 11 -7.53 -0.50 -0.04
N PHE A 12 -6.33 -1.08 -0.17
CA PHE A 12 -5.89 -2.20 0.68
C PHE A 12 -6.02 -1.91 2.17
N ARG A 13 -5.62 -0.71 2.59
CA ARG A 13 -5.77 -0.30 3.99
C ARG A 13 -7.24 -0.26 4.40
N LYS A 14 -8.12 0.17 3.49
CA LYS A 14 -9.56 0.26 3.76
C LYS A 14 -10.21 -1.12 3.84
N LEU A 15 -9.69 -2.13 3.11
CA LEU A 15 -10.16 -3.53 3.21
C LEU A 15 -10.08 -4.05 4.66
N LEU A 16 -8.98 -3.75 5.37
CA LEU A 16 -8.79 -4.14 6.77
C LEU A 16 -9.84 -3.53 7.72
N THR A 17 -10.52 -2.47 7.28
CA THR A 17 -11.55 -1.77 8.06
C THR A 17 -12.96 -1.92 7.49
N GLY A 18 -13.13 -2.71 6.43
CA GLY A 18 -14.41 -2.88 5.72
C GLY A 18 -14.91 -1.63 4.99
N LYS A 19 -14.03 -0.66 4.73
CA LYS A 19 -14.36 0.64 4.08
C LYS A 19 -13.85 0.76 2.64
N ALA A 20 -13.34 -0.33 2.09
CA ALA A 20 -12.85 -0.33 0.71
C ALA A 20 -14.01 -0.12 -0.25
N ASP A 21 -13.72 0.44 -1.42
CA ASP A 21 -14.67 0.44 -2.52
C ASP A 21 -15.15 -0.98 -2.83
N SER A 22 -16.45 -1.17 -3.04
CA SER A 22 -17.06 -2.49 -3.22
C SER A 22 -16.59 -3.17 -4.50
N VAL A 23 -16.38 -2.41 -5.57
CA VAL A 23 -15.88 -2.95 -6.85
C VAL A 23 -14.42 -3.37 -6.69
N PHE A 24 -13.63 -2.56 -5.99
CA PHE A 24 -12.26 -2.93 -5.64
C PHE A 24 -12.20 -4.21 -4.80
N ALA A 25 -13.04 -4.32 -3.75
CA ALA A 25 -13.07 -5.48 -2.87
C ALA A 25 -13.49 -6.75 -3.60
N GLU A 26 -14.48 -6.67 -4.49
CA GLU A 26 -14.92 -7.79 -5.32
C GLU A 26 -13.79 -8.22 -6.26
N TRP A 27 -13.20 -7.28 -7.01
CA TRP A 27 -12.05 -7.58 -7.87
C TRP A 27 -10.90 -8.20 -7.07
N PHE A 28 -10.58 -7.63 -5.92
CA PHE A 28 -9.48 -8.08 -5.08
C PHE A 28 -9.69 -9.54 -4.62
N SER A 29 -10.93 -9.93 -4.31
CA SER A 29 -11.27 -11.31 -3.94
C SER A 29 -10.98 -12.34 -5.05
N THR A 30 -10.89 -11.91 -6.31
CA THR A 30 -10.60 -12.77 -7.46
C THR A 30 -9.10 -12.94 -7.73
N VAL A 31 -8.25 -12.11 -7.11
CA VAL A 31 -6.82 -12.07 -7.40
C VAL A 31 -6.01 -12.75 -6.30
N SER A 32 -5.23 -13.77 -6.68
CA SER A 32 -4.25 -14.36 -5.76
C SER A 32 -3.21 -13.31 -5.34
N SER A 33 -2.96 -13.20 -4.04
CA SER A 33 -1.99 -12.27 -3.47
C SER A 33 -0.60 -12.45 -4.07
N GLU A 34 -0.20 -13.66 -4.46
CA GLU A 34 1.10 -13.97 -5.10
C GLU A 34 1.30 -13.29 -6.47
N ARG A 35 0.20 -12.87 -7.11
CA ARG A 35 0.24 -12.19 -8.42
C ARG A 35 0.41 -10.69 -8.32
N LEU A 36 0.52 -10.16 -7.10
CA LEU A 36 0.57 -8.73 -6.79
C LEU A 36 1.99 -8.29 -6.51
N TYR A 37 2.39 -7.21 -7.16
CA TYR A 37 3.73 -6.63 -7.10
C TYR A 37 3.63 -5.13 -6.86
N VAL A 38 4.68 -4.54 -6.31
CA VAL A 38 4.77 -3.08 -6.10
C VAL A 38 6.09 -2.57 -6.66
N SER A 39 6.13 -1.36 -7.21
CA SER A 39 7.39 -0.75 -7.65
C SER A 39 8.10 -0.09 -6.46
N VAL A 40 9.43 -0.05 -6.49
CA VAL A 40 10.23 0.80 -5.58
C VAL A 40 9.80 2.27 -5.63
N VAL A 41 9.29 2.76 -6.77
CA VAL A 41 8.74 4.13 -6.91
C VAL A 41 7.52 4.31 -6.02
N THR A 42 6.57 3.37 -6.06
CA THR A 42 5.36 3.41 -5.23
C THR A 42 5.69 3.36 -3.75
N LEU A 43 6.69 2.56 -3.36
CA LEU A 43 7.17 2.54 -1.97
C LEU A 43 7.75 3.89 -1.56
N PHE A 44 8.55 4.52 -2.43
CA PHE A 44 9.11 5.86 -2.21
C PHE A 44 8.02 6.92 -2.07
N GLU A 45 7.00 6.91 -2.94
CA GLU A 45 5.89 7.86 -2.87
C GLU A 45 5.14 7.80 -1.54
N ILE A 46 4.87 6.58 -1.04
CA ILE A 46 4.19 6.37 0.25
C ILE A 46 5.06 6.87 1.39
N GLU A 47 6.34 6.50 1.41
CA GLU A 47 7.26 6.92 2.47
C GLU A 47 7.44 8.43 2.50
N ASN A 48 7.60 9.06 1.34
CA ASN A 48 7.65 10.53 1.22
C ASN A 48 6.33 11.18 1.68
N GLY A 49 5.19 10.57 1.35
CA GLY A 49 3.87 10.99 1.84
C GLY A 49 3.76 10.96 3.36
N ILE A 50 4.23 9.89 4.00
CA ILE A 50 4.30 9.75 5.46
C ILE A 50 5.17 10.84 6.07
N LEU A 51 6.38 11.07 5.54
CA LEU A 51 7.30 12.10 6.03
C LEU A 51 6.71 13.51 5.90
N ARG A 52 5.97 13.78 4.82
CA ARG A 52 5.26 15.06 4.64
C ARG A 52 4.11 15.22 5.63
N LEU A 53 3.38 14.15 5.92
CA LEU A 53 2.31 14.15 6.92
C LEU A 53 2.88 14.36 8.32
N GLU A 54 4.00 13.73 8.66
CA GLU A 54 4.65 13.83 9.97
C GLU A 54 4.98 15.27 10.37
N ARG A 55 5.33 16.12 9.40
CA ARG A 55 5.57 17.56 9.61
C ARG A 55 4.33 18.34 10.03
N ARG A 56 3.13 17.80 9.81
CA ARG A 56 1.84 18.46 10.06
C ARG A 56 1.03 17.75 11.16
N ASP A 57 1.10 16.43 11.21
CA ASP A 57 0.39 15.56 12.13
C ASP A 57 1.22 14.29 12.40
N ALA A 58 2.04 14.34 13.45
CA ALA A 58 2.92 13.23 13.83
C ALA A 58 2.14 11.99 14.29
N HIS A 59 0.95 12.16 14.88
CA HIS A 59 0.14 11.05 15.35
C HIS A 59 -0.42 10.23 14.18
N GLN A 60 -1.04 10.90 13.20
CA GLN A 60 -1.52 10.22 11.99
C GLN A 60 -0.38 9.62 11.17
N ALA A 61 0.76 10.30 11.09
CA ALA A 61 1.93 9.76 10.40
C ALA A 61 2.45 8.47 11.05
N SER A 62 2.47 8.39 12.38
CA SER A 62 2.87 7.18 13.11
C SER A 62 1.95 5.99 12.81
N ILE A 63 0.64 6.20 12.77
CA ILE A 63 -0.33 5.16 12.40
C ILE A 63 -0.08 4.67 10.97
N LEU A 64 0.09 5.60 10.02
CA LEU A 64 0.34 5.26 8.62
C LEU A 64 1.70 4.55 8.44
N ARG A 65 2.72 4.95 9.20
CA ARG A 65 4.05 4.31 9.22
C ARG A 65 3.96 2.86 9.67
N HIS A 66 3.28 2.59 10.79
CA HIS A 66 3.13 1.21 11.28
C HIS A 66 2.43 0.32 10.26
N TRP A 67 1.36 0.82 9.63
CA TRP A 67 0.69 0.10 8.56
C TRP A 67 1.62 -0.15 7.36
N PHE A 68 2.39 0.87 6.93
CA PHE A 68 3.29 0.74 5.77
C PHE A 68 4.39 -0.30 5.99
N VAL A 69 4.95 -0.39 7.21
CA VAL A 69 5.94 -1.41 7.56
C VAL A 69 5.37 -2.82 7.38
N GLN A 70 4.13 -3.06 7.83
CA GLN A 70 3.46 -4.35 7.66
C GLN A 70 3.16 -4.66 6.20
N ALA A 71 2.65 -3.67 5.45
CA ALA A 71 2.37 -3.82 4.03
C ALA A 71 3.64 -4.13 3.23
N ARG A 72 4.75 -3.44 3.51
CA ARG A 72 6.05 -3.70 2.88
C ARG A 72 6.58 -5.08 3.20
N ALA A 73 6.44 -5.55 4.45
CA ALA A 73 6.84 -6.90 4.84
C ALA A 73 6.07 -7.98 4.06
N GLN A 74 4.76 -7.79 3.84
CA GLN A 74 3.95 -8.71 3.05
C GLN A 74 4.40 -8.79 1.58
N MET A 75 4.95 -7.71 1.03
CA MET A 75 5.39 -7.61 -0.37
C MET A 75 6.86 -8.02 -0.59
N GLN A 76 7.54 -8.59 0.42
CA GLN A 76 8.90 -9.10 0.25
C GLN A 76 8.98 -10.11 -0.90
N GLY A 77 10.01 -10.00 -1.74
CA GLY A 77 10.17 -10.81 -2.96
C GLY A 77 9.26 -10.41 -4.13
N ARG A 78 8.44 -9.36 -3.97
CA ARG A 78 7.47 -8.87 -4.97
C ARG A 78 7.59 -7.36 -5.19
N VAL A 79 8.78 -6.82 -4.94
CA VAL A 79 9.13 -5.43 -5.23
C VAL A 79 9.91 -5.40 -6.54
N ILE A 80 9.49 -4.55 -7.47
CA ILE A 80 10.12 -4.38 -8.78
C ILE A 80 10.96 -3.11 -8.77
N ASP A 81 12.22 -3.24 -9.20
CA ASP A 81 13.20 -2.16 -9.31
C ASP A 81 12.98 -1.28 -10.54
N ILE A 82 13.79 -0.23 -10.66
CA ILE A 82 13.88 0.63 -11.85
C ILE A 82 15.26 0.36 -12.47
N ASP A 83 15.28 0.01 -13.76
CA ASP A 83 16.50 -0.06 -14.59
C ASP A 83 16.84 1.29 -15.22
#